data_AF-A0A4Q7PFY2-F1
#
_entry.id   AF-A0A4Q7PFY2-F1
#
_cell.length_a   1.000
_cell.length_b   1.000
_cell.length_c   1.000
_cell.angle_alpha   90.00
_cell.angle_beta   90.00
_cell.angle_gamma   90.00
#
_symmetry.space_group_name_H-M   'P 1'
#
loop_
_entity.id
_entity.type
_entity.pdbx_description
1 polymer ?
#
loop_
_entity_poly.entity_id
_entity_poly.type
_entity_poly.pdbx_seq_one_letter_code
_entity_poly.pdbx_strand_id
1 'polypeptide(L)'
;MELMRINNTMEALDISHVEVSAPPFLEANTSEIALREIREKHVIPVFLKDNEPTISQVEFVEVVAEAARDVFGLSATPSPKVRVSPPIKGRTYEARHKKAHDLLPHEKTIYYERMAFMLTIPGITDEINGNLLELTVGGVKAYNLDNLNSIKGSPEHFKVFVGFRNFVCTNLCVSTDGAKLDMRAKSLEDLYQQVFLLFQDYDAVKQLSHMNQFTGYYLEERQFAQIIGRARLYQFLPRELKAEVPELLINDTQVSRVAECYYSDPNFQRGENGSIDLWRFYNLMTGAVKHSYIDKYLERGVNSFDFTRQVQEALESPSHNFWYLR
;
A
#
# COMPACT_ATOMS: atom_id res chain seq x y z
N MET A 1 -29.21 23.71 -15.51
CA MET A 1 -30.00 22.91 -14.56
C MET A 1 -29.44 23.20 -13.18
N GLU A 2 -30.23 23.88 -12.36
CA GLU A 2 -29.86 24.32 -11.01
C GLU A 2 -29.70 23.14 -10.05
N LEU A 3 -28.61 23.14 -9.27
CA LEU A 3 -28.47 22.27 -8.11
C LEU A 3 -29.25 22.91 -6.95
N MET A 4 -30.38 22.30 -6.57
CA MET A 4 -31.15 22.71 -5.40
C MET A 4 -30.35 22.44 -4.12
N ARG A 5 -30.22 23.48 -3.27
CA ARG A 5 -29.86 23.35 -1.86
C ARG A 5 -31.11 22.92 -1.08
N ILE A 6 -31.05 21.75 -0.43
CA ILE A 6 -32.02 21.33 0.59
C ILE A 6 -31.33 21.45 1.94
N ASN A 7 -31.83 22.33 2.80
CA ASN A 7 -31.41 22.46 4.20
C ASN A 7 -32.44 21.78 5.12
N ASN A 8 -31.91 21.05 6.11
CA ASN A 8 -32.50 20.54 7.35
C ASN A 8 -33.63 19.51 7.16
N THR A 9 -33.63 18.33 7.81
CA THR A 9 -33.07 17.91 9.09
C THR A 9 -33.01 16.39 9.02
N MET A 10 -31.83 15.77 9.12
CA MET A 10 -31.73 14.32 9.27
C MET A 10 -31.10 14.02 10.62
N GLU A 11 -31.92 13.45 11.50
CA GLU A 11 -31.44 12.70 12.65
C GLU A 11 -30.36 11.74 12.17
N ALA A 12 -29.19 11.82 12.80
CA ALA A 12 -28.11 10.89 12.56
C ALA A 12 -28.60 9.49 12.91
N LEU A 13 -28.94 8.71 11.89
CA LEU A 13 -29.03 7.27 12.00
C LEU A 13 -27.62 6.79 12.31
N ASP A 14 -27.39 6.55 13.60
CA ASP A 14 -26.23 5.85 14.12
C ASP A 14 -26.30 4.41 13.62
N ILE A 15 -25.78 4.18 12.41
CA ILE A 15 -25.51 2.84 11.91
C ILE A 15 -24.29 2.38 12.69
N SER A 16 -24.54 1.74 13.82
CA SER A 16 -23.55 0.94 14.54
C SER A 16 -23.11 -0.20 13.62
N HIS A 17 -22.16 0.08 12.73
CA HIS A 17 -21.42 -0.95 12.04
C HIS A 17 -20.72 -1.75 13.14
N VAL A 18 -21.18 -2.99 13.34
CA VAL A 18 -20.46 -3.98 14.12
C VAL A 18 -19.03 -4.00 13.58
N GLU A 19 -18.07 -3.53 14.38
CA GLU A 19 -16.65 -3.63 14.08
C GLU A 19 -16.25 -5.11 14.07
N VAL A 20 -16.57 -5.80 12.99
CA VAL A 20 -15.79 -6.96 12.58
C VAL A 20 -14.41 -6.39 12.32
N SER A 21 -13.43 -6.76 13.14
CA SER A 21 -12.04 -6.33 12.98
C SER A 21 -11.57 -6.65 11.56
N ALA A 22 -11.63 -5.64 10.68
CA ALA A 22 -11.21 -5.80 9.30
C ALA A 22 -9.75 -6.28 9.28
N PRO A 23 -9.37 -7.17 8.35
CA PRO A 23 -8.00 -7.65 8.27
C PRO A 23 -7.02 -6.47 8.14
N PRO A 24 -5.77 -6.59 8.58
CA PRO A 24 -4.81 -5.50 8.42
C PRO A 24 -4.47 -5.29 6.93
N PHE A 25 -4.10 -4.06 6.57
CA PHE A 25 -3.69 -3.75 5.18
C PHE A 25 -2.34 -4.39 4.82
N LEU A 26 -1.53 -4.75 5.82
CA LEU A 26 -0.24 -5.40 5.68
C LEU A 26 0.00 -6.41 6.81
N GLU A 27 0.39 -7.63 6.46
CA GLU A 27 0.43 -8.76 7.39
C GLU A 27 1.84 -9.27 7.66
N ALA A 28 2.54 -9.73 6.62
CA ALA A 28 3.76 -10.52 6.80
C ALA A 28 4.88 -9.75 7.51
N ASN A 29 5.44 -10.37 8.57
CA ASN A 29 6.56 -9.83 9.32
C ASN A 29 6.35 -8.39 9.82
N THR A 30 5.12 -8.03 10.18
CA THR A 30 4.81 -6.72 10.73
C THR A 30 3.99 -6.81 12.01
N SER A 31 4.08 -5.75 12.82
CA SER A 31 3.26 -5.55 14.00
C SER A 31 2.58 -4.19 13.94
N GLU A 32 1.37 -4.10 14.48
CA GLU A 32 0.67 -2.83 14.66
C GLU A 32 1.22 -2.08 15.85
N ILE A 33 1.31 -0.75 15.73
CA ILE A 33 1.80 0.13 16.78
C ILE A 33 1.09 1.48 16.72
N ALA A 34 0.83 2.10 17.87
CA ALA A 34 0.31 3.46 17.90
C ALA A 34 1.41 4.45 17.51
N LEU A 35 1.11 5.46 16.68
CA LEU A 35 2.08 6.49 16.30
C LEU A 35 2.70 7.20 17.52
N ARG A 36 1.90 7.39 18.57
CA ARG A 36 2.32 7.98 19.85
C ARG A 36 3.44 7.16 20.52
N GLU A 37 3.37 5.83 20.45
CA GLU A 37 4.40 4.95 21.01
C GLU A 37 5.75 5.15 20.29
N ILE A 38 5.72 5.33 18.96
CA ILE A 38 6.93 5.66 18.19
C ILE A 38 7.47 7.02 18.64
N ARG A 39 6.62 8.04 18.77
CA ARG A 39 7.01 9.40 19.19
C ARG A 39 7.66 9.44 20.58
N GLU A 40 7.06 8.75 21.55
CA GLU A 40 7.43 8.91 22.97
C GLU A 40 8.53 7.96 23.44
N LYS A 41 8.73 6.81 22.77
CA LYS A 41 9.58 5.73 23.29
C LYS A 41 10.64 5.20 22.34
N HIS A 42 10.69 5.66 21.10
CA HIS A 42 11.60 5.13 20.09
C HIS A 42 12.62 6.17 19.64
N VAL A 43 13.84 5.71 19.34
CA VAL A 43 14.92 6.58 18.85
C VAL A 43 14.80 6.80 17.34
N ILE A 44 15.33 7.92 16.85
CA ILE A 44 15.38 8.25 15.42
C ILE A 44 16.80 7.92 14.92
N PRO A 45 16.96 7.16 13.82
CA PRO A 45 18.25 6.96 13.17
C PRO A 45 18.89 8.29 12.76
N VAL A 46 20.21 8.35 12.86
CA VAL A 46 21.01 9.55 12.56
C VAL A 46 21.92 9.34 11.36
N PHE A 47 22.29 10.42 10.70
CA PHE A 47 23.38 10.46 9.73
C PHE A 47 24.73 10.30 10.45
N LEU A 48 25.58 9.39 9.98
CA LEU A 48 26.81 9.00 10.71
C LEU A 48 27.90 10.07 10.70
N LYS A 49 27.91 10.99 9.72
CA LYS A 49 29.01 11.98 9.58
C LYS A 49 28.85 13.20 10.48
N ASP A 50 27.61 13.61 10.75
CA ASP A 50 27.29 14.80 11.55
C ASP A 50 26.38 14.49 12.75
N ASN A 51 25.92 13.24 12.89
CA ASN A 51 25.10 12.76 14.01
C ASN A 51 23.74 13.48 14.13
N GLU A 52 23.26 14.06 13.03
CA GLU A 52 21.95 14.72 12.95
C GLU A 52 20.84 13.68 12.65
N PRO A 53 19.63 13.83 13.22
CA PRO A 53 18.53 12.90 13.00
C PRO A 53 18.02 12.95 11.55
N THR A 54 17.64 11.78 11.05
CA THR A 54 16.83 11.65 9.81
C THR A 54 15.43 12.23 10.02
N ILE A 55 14.67 12.42 8.95
CA ILE A 55 13.23 12.66 9.07
C ILE A 55 12.61 11.38 9.69
N SER A 56 12.02 11.56 10.87
CA SER A 56 11.42 10.46 11.60
C SER A 56 10.18 9.92 10.90
N GLN A 57 9.86 8.67 11.20
CA GLN A 57 8.60 8.05 10.79
C GLN A 57 7.36 8.83 11.28
N VAL A 58 7.46 9.53 12.43
CA VAL A 58 6.35 10.33 12.98
C VAL A 58 6.15 11.60 12.16
N GLU A 59 7.22 12.35 11.91
CA GLU A 59 7.18 13.56 11.09
C GLU A 59 6.69 13.24 9.67
N PHE A 60 7.09 12.10 9.11
CA PHE A 60 6.58 11.66 7.81
C PHE A 60 5.06 11.45 7.80
N VAL A 61 4.51 10.77 8.81
CA VAL A 61 3.05 10.57 8.92
C VAL A 61 2.34 11.91 9.07
N GLU A 62 2.89 12.81 9.89
CA GLU A 62 2.31 14.14 10.13
C GLU A 62 2.29 14.99 8.86
N VAL A 63 3.39 15.03 8.10
CA VAL A 63 3.49 15.75 6.82
C VAL A 63 2.48 15.22 5.80
N VAL A 64 2.36 13.90 5.68
CA VAL A 64 1.38 13.29 4.76
C VAL A 64 -0.05 13.57 5.21
N ALA A 65 -0.31 13.52 6.51
CA ALA A 65 -1.61 13.82 7.06
C ALA A 65 -1.98 15.30 6.86
N GLU A 66 -1.02 16.21 7.03
CA GLU A 66 -1.20 17.64 6.78
C GLU A 66 -1.54 17.92 5.31
N ALA A 67 -0.75 17.39 4.37
CA ALA A 67 -1.02 17.52 2.94
C ALA A 67 -2.41 16.95 2.58
N ALA A 68 -2.81 15.83 3.18
CA ALA A 68 -4.13 15.26 2.98
C ALA A 68 -5.25 16.17 3.52
N ARG A 69 -5.08 16.80 4.68
CA ARG A 69 -6.07 17.76 5.20
C ARG A 69 -6.25 18.93 4.26
N ASP A 70 -5.15 19.47 3.74
CA ASP A 70 -5.16 20.67 2.91
C ASP A 70 -5.77 20.39 1.53
N VAL A 71 -5.42 19.25 0.91
CA VAL A 71 -5.96 18.87 -0.40
C VAL A 71 -7.43 18.42 -0.31
N PHE A 72 -7.81 17.66 0.72
CA PHE A 72 -9.17 17.11 0.85
C PHE A 72 -10.09 17.92 1.77
N GLY A 73 -9.65 19.07 2.27
CA GLY A 73 -10.46 19.98 3.09
C GLY A 73 -10.93 19.39 4.42
N LEU A 74 -10.08 18.60 5.09
CA LEU A 74 -10.46 17.87 6.30
C LEU A 74 -10.43 18.78 7.54
N SER A 75 -11.48 18.71 8.37
CA SER A 75 -11.58 19.46 9.62
C SER A 75 -10.72 18.90 10.75
N ALA A 76 -10.37 17.62 10.68
CA ALA A 76 -9.54 16.93 11.67
C ALA A 76 -8.53 16.02 10.98
N THR A 77 -7.40 15.77 11.64
CA THR A 77 -6.40 14.84 11.16
C THR A 77 -6.94 13.40 11.25
N PRO A 78 -7.00 12.64 10.14
CA PRO A 78 -7.39 11.23 10.20
C PRO A 78 -6.40 10.43 11.06
N SER A 79 -6.91 9.43 11.78
CA SER A 79 -6.05 8.58 12.60
C SER A 79 -5.28 7.58 11.73
N PRO A 80 -3.94 7.50 11.83
CA PRO A 80 -3.15 6.56 11.05
C PRO A 80 -3.26 5.14 11.59
N LYS A 81 -3.41 4.17 10.68
CA LYS A 81 -3.12 2.75 10.97
C LYS A 81 -1.66 2.49 10.59
N VAL A 82 -0.84 2.07 11.55
CA VAL A 82 0.62 1.96 11.37
C VAL A 82 1.07 0.51 11.56
N ARG A 83 1.92 0.04 10.65
CA ARG A 83 2.55 -1.29 10.67
C ARG A 83 4.06 -1.13 10.58
N VAL A 84 4.78 -1.75 11.49
CA VAL A 84 6.24 -1.66 11.58
C VAL A 84 6.89 -3.02 11.42
N SER A 85 8.14 -3.02 10.97
CA SER A 85 8.99 -4.21 10.92
C SER A 85 9.29 -4.76 12.33
N PRO A 86 9.99 -5.89 12.46
CA PRO A 86 10.59 -6.25 13.73
C PRO A 86 11.50 -5.12 14.25
N PRO A 87 11.56 -4.92 15.58
CA PRO A 87 12.32 -3.84 16.19
C PRO A 87 13.82 -4.05 16.03
N ILE A 88 14.55 -2.99 15.70
CA ILE A 88 16.00 -2.94 15.84
C ILE A 88 16.32 -2.50 17.27
N LYS A 89 17.06 -3.35 17.98
CA LYS A 89 17.38 -3.16 19.41
C LYS A 89 18.81 -2.65 19.55
N GLY A 90 18.93 -1.42 20.04
CA GLY A 90 20.17 -0.85 20.53
C GLY A 90 20.28 -0.96 22.05
N ARG A 91 21.21 -0.20 22.61
CA ARG A 91 21.46 -0.13 24.06
C ARG A 91 21.86 1.28 24.48
N THR A 92 21.58 1.66 25.72
CA THR A 92 22.08 2.91 26.29
C THR A 92 23.58 2.84 26.54
N TYR A 93 24.22 4.00 26.76
CA TYR A 93 25.66 4.09 26.97
C TYR A 93 26.12 3.35 28.23
N GLU A 94 25.32 3.38 29.29
CA GLU A 94 25.57 2.73 30.58
C GLU A 94 25.63 1.20 30.44
N ALA A 95 24.86 0.66 29.49
CA ALA A 95 24.75 -0.78 29.26
C ALA A 95 25.65 -1.30 28.12
N ARG A 96 26.60 -0.49 27.61
CA ARG A 96 27.40 -0.81 26.40
C ARG A 96 28.14 -2.15 26.45
N HIS A 97 28.59 -2.58 27.64
CA HIS A 97 29.34 -3.83 27.84
C HIS A 97 28.46 -5.03 28.26
N LYS A 98 27.15 -4.83 28.48
CA LYS A 98 26.24 -5.94 28.83
C LYS A 98 25.98 -6.83 27.62
N LYS A 99 25.82 -8.13 27.84
CA LYS A 99 25.36 -9.05 26.78
C LYS A 99 23.90 -8.75 26.48
N ALA A 100 23.47 -9.05 25.25
CA ALA A 100 22.12 -8.71 24.79
C ALA A 100 20.99 -9.32 25.65
N HIS A 101 21.21 -10.50 26.23
CA HIS A 101 20.24 -11.15 27.13
C HIS A 101 20.20 -10.54 28.54
N ASP A 102 21.25 -9.83 28.95
CA ASP A 102 21.38 -9.20 30.28
C ASP A 102 20.83 -7.76 30.29
N LEU A 103 20.41 -7.23 29.15
CA LEU A 103 19.87 -5.87 29.03
C LEU A 103 18.49 -5.76 29.68
N LEU A 104 18.37 -4.84 30.65
CA LEU A 104 17.09 -4.46 31.25
C LEU A 104 16.24 -3.67 30.23
N PRO A 105 14.90 -3.62 30.38
CA PRO A 105 14.04 -2.91 29.44
C PRO A 105 14.42 -1.43 29.22
N HIS A 106 14.75 -0.70 30.28
CA HIS A 106 15.15 0.71 30.19
C HIS A 106 16.55 0.91 29.58
N GLU A 107 17.34 -0.15 29.46
CA GLU A 107 18.68 -0.13 28.85
C GLU A 107 18.62 -0.41 27.34
N LYS A 108 17.44 -0.76 26.81
CA LYS A 108 17.22 -1.02 25.39
C LYS A 108 16.73 0.24 24.72
N THR A 109 17.42 0.66 23.66
CA THR A 109 16.87 1.63 22.71
C THR A 109 16.23 0.87 21.56
N ILE A 110 15.12 1.37 21.03
CA ILE A 110 14.40 0.70 19.95
C ILE A 110 14.11 1.71 18.86
N TYR A 111 14.31 1.30 17.61
CA TYR A 111 13.69 1.92 16.45
C TYR A 111 13.19 0.84 15.49
N TYR A 112 12.33 1.23 14.57
CA TYR A 112 11.84 0.33 13.52
C TYR A 112 12.50 0.70 12.21
N GLU A 113 13.17 -0.27 11.57
CA GLU A 113 13.85 -0.04 10.30
C GLU A 113 12.87 0.37 9.19
N ARG A 114 11.68 -0.24 9.19
CA ARG A 114 10.65 -0.02 8.17
C ARG A 114 9.29 0.21 8.81
N MET A 115 8.54 1.18 8.28
CA MET A 115 7.19 1.52 8.69
C MET A 115 6.33 1.77 7.45
N ALA A 116 5.12 1.22 7.45
CA ALA A 116 4.04 1.60 6.54
C ALA A 116 2.87 2.15 7.35
N PHE A 117 2.15 3.10 6.78
CA PHE A 117 0.92 3.60 7.37
C PHE A 117 -0.11 3.90 6.30
N MET A 118 -1.36 3.98 6.74
CA MET A 118 -2.46 4.49 5.94
C MET A 118 -3.40 5.37 6.76
N LEU A 119 -4.01 6.34 6.11
CA LEU A 119 -4.97 7.30 6.61
C LEU A 119 -6.20 7.22 5.70
N THR A 120 -7.35 6.89 6.26
CA THR A 120 -8.61 6.89 5.50
C THR A 120 -9.21 8.28 5.51
N ILE A 121 -9.54 8.79 4.32
CA ILE A 121 -10.10 10.11 4.12
C ILE A 121 -11.62 10.02 4.31
N PRO A 122 -12.17 10.67 5.35
CA PRO A 122 -13.60 10.56 5.63
C PRO A 122 -14.43 11.25 4.55
N GLY A 123 -15.58 10.66 4.21
CA GLY A 123 -16.56 11.27 3.31
C GLY A 123 -16.29 11.11 1.82
N ILE A 124 -15.19 10.44 1.42
CA ILE A 124 -14.91 10.12 0.01
C ILE A 124 -14.94 8.61 -0.17
N THR A 125 -16.09 8.12 -0.66
CA THR A 125 -16.37 6.69 -0.82
C THR A 125 -17.05 6.40 -2.15
N ASP A 126 -16.89 5.18 -2.65
CA ASP A 126 -17.64 4.66 -3.79
C ASP A 126 -17.90 3.16 -3.61
N GLU A 127 -18.70 2.54 -4.47
CA GLU A 127 -19.01 1.12 -4.42
C GLU A 127 -18.73 0.46 -5.77
N ILE A 128 -17.95 -0.62 -5.76
CA ILE A 128 -17.70 -1.46 -6.94
C ILE A 128 -18.12 -2.88 -6.65
N ASN A 129 -19.09 -3.39 -7.40
CA ASN A 129 -19.61 -4.76 -7.27
C ASN A 129 -20.00 -5.13 -5.82
N GLY A 130 -20.68 -4.23 -5.11
CA GLY A 130 -21.07 -4.43 -3.71
C GLY A 130 -19.95 -4.24 -2.69
N ASN A 131 -18.76 -3.79 -3.10
CA ASN A 131 -17.64 -3.51 -2.20
C ASN A 131 -17.48 -2.01 -1.99
N LEU A 132 -17.68 -1.57 -0.74
CA LEU A 132 -17.40 -0.19 -0.34
C LEU A 132 -15.89 0.09 -0.43
N LEU A 133 -15.56 1.15 -1.17
CA LEU A 133 -14.23 1.68 -1.32
C LEU A 133 -14.13 3.02 -0.60
N GLU A 134 -13.06 3.24 0.14
CA GLU A 134 -12.80 4.50 0.83
C GLU A 134 -11.46 5.08 0.38
N LEU A 135 -11.45 6.36 0.03
CA LEU A 135 -10.22 7.05 -0.34
C LEU A 135 -9.22 6.96 0.82
N THR A 136 -8.00 6.55 0.52
CA THR A 136 -6.97 6.28 1.50
C THR A 136 -5.63 6.79 0.97
N VAL A 137 -4.92 7.51 1.82
CA VAL A 137 -3.54 7.95 1.57
C VAL A 137 -2.59 7.25 2.53
N GLY A 138 -1.30 7.25 2.23
CA GLY A 138 -0.33 6.70 3.15
C GLY A 138 1.08 6.67 2.58
N GLY A 139 1.95 5.92 3.24
CA GLY A 139 3.32 5.83 2.80
C GLY A 139 4.16 4.77 3.49
N VAL A 140 5.37 4.63 3.00
CA VAL A 140 6.42 3.74 3.51
C VAL A 140 7.69 4.53 3.76
N LYS A 141 8.23 4.45 4.97
CA LYS A 141 9.58 4.92 5.31
C LYS A 141 10.42 3.73 5.72
N ALA A 142 11.55 3.57 5.06
CA ALA A 142 12.45 2.45 5.20
C ALA A 142 13.89 2.98 5.28
N TYR A 143 14.47 3.00 6.48
CA TYR A 143 15.78 3.61 6.71
C TYR A 143 16.92 2.87 5.99
N ASN A 144 16.72 1.61 5.62
CA ASN A 144 17.66 0.85 4.80
C ASN A 144 17.74 1.34 3.33
N LEU A 145 16.80 2.18 2.89
CA LEU A 145 16.86 2.85 1.59
C LEU A 145 17.66 4.16 1.66
N ASP A 146 17.85 4.73 2.86
CA ASP A 146 18.61 5.96 3.04
C ASP A 146 20.12 5.69 3.07
N ASN A 147 20.90 6.66 2.59
CA ASN A 147 22.35 6.65 2.80
C ASN A 147 22.70 7.27 4.15
N LEU A 148 22.57 6.49 5.24
CA LEU A 148 22.91 6.94 6.60
C LEU A 148 24.40 7.27 6.77
N ASN A 149 25.29 6.83 5.86
CA ASN A 149 26.70 7.21 5.86
C ASN A 149 26.96 8.65 5.33
N SER A 150 25.91 9.45 5.17
CA SER A 150 25.97 10.84 4.69
C SER A 150 25.82 11.87 5.82
N ILE A 151 25.50 13.11 5.47
CA ILE A 151 25.17 14.25 6.34
C ILE A 151 23.69 14.66 6.19
N LYS A 152 23.14 15.40 7.15
CA LYS A 152 21.82 16.02 7.06
C LYS A 152 21.70 16.90 5.82
N GLY A 153 20.50 16.89 5.22
CA GLY A 153 20.23 17.53 3.92
C GLY A 153 20.61 16.66 2.72
N SER A 154 21.15 15.45 2.94
CA SER A 154 21.16 14.41 1.92
C SER A 154 19.73 13.95 1.63
N PRO A 155 19.42 13.55 0.38
CA PRO A 155 18.11 13.02 0.05
C PRO A 155 17.78 11.78 0.89
N GLU A 156 16.62 11.80 1.52
CA GLU A 156 16.00 10.69 2.21
C GLU A 156 14.87 10.11 1.33
N HIS A 157 14.65 8.79 1.42
CA HIS A 157 13.72 8.05 0.58
C HIS A 157 12.38 7.78 1.29
N PHE A 158 11.30 8.03 0.56
CA PHE A 158 9.93 7.79 0.97
C PHE A 158 9.17 7.14 -0.18
N LYS A 159 8.13 6.39 0.16
CA LYS A 159 7.08 6.03 -0.78
C LYS A 159 5.77 6.60 -0.30
N VAL A 160 5.00 7.21 -1.19
CA VAL A 160 3.72 7.84 -0.85
C VAL A 160 2.67 7.38 -1.84
N PHE A 161 1.45 7.21 -1.36
CA PHE A 161 0.32 6.87 -2.22
C PHE A 161 -0.96 7.60 -1.82
N VAL A 162 -1.85 7.70 -2.79
CA VAL A 162 -3.27 8.01 -2.69
C VAL A 162 -4.01 7.00 -3.59
N GLY A 163 -5.11 6.45 -3.09
CA GLY A 163 -5.86 5.42 -3.78
C GLY A 163 -7.10 5.06 -2.98
N PHE A 164 -7.60 3.85 -3.15
CA PHE A 164 -8.76 3.36 -2.42
C PHE A 164 -8.41 2.15 -1.58
N ARG A 165 -9.03 1.99 -0.41
CA ARG A 165 -9.04 0.72 0.30
C ARG A 165 -10.38 0.03 0.05
N ASN A 166 -10.36 -1.26 -0.24
CA ASN A 166 -11.57 -2.07 -0.26
C ASN A 166 -11.94 -2.45 1.18
N PHE A 167 -13.08 -2.00 1.69
CA PHE A 167 -13.46 -2.17 3.10
C PHE A 167 -13.55 -3.65 3.52
N VAL A 168 -14.04 -4.52 2.64
CA VAL A 168 -14.32 -5.94 2.94
C VAL A 168 -13.03 -6.69 3.30
N CYS A 169 -11.95 -6.38 2.59
CA CYS A 169 -10.70 -7.13 2.68
C CYS A 169 -9.51 -6.27 3.01
N THR A 170 -9.65 -4.95 3.16
CA THR A 170 -8.59 -3.95 3.37
C THR A 170 -7.44 -4.00 2.37
N ASN A 171 -7.69 -4.54 1.17
CA ASN A 171 -6.77 -4.44 0.05
C ASN A 171 -6.60 -2.97 -0.32
N LEU A 172 -5.35 -2.54 -0.50
CA LEU A 172 -5.05 -1.22 -1.05
C LEU A 172 -5.08 -1.31 -2.57
N CYS A 173 -6.03 -0.58 -3.14
CA CYS A 173 -6.20 -0.39 -4.56
C CYS A 173 -5.52 0.93 -4.95
N VAL A 174 -4.27 0.85 -5.39
CA VAL A 174 -3.45 2.01 -5.76
C VAL A 174 -3.02 1.87 -7.21
N SER A 175 -3.25 2.90 -8.01
CA SER A 175 -2.80 3.00 -9.39
C SER A 175 -1.43 3.67 -9.50
N THR A 176 -0.82 3.60 -10.68
CA THR A 176 0.49 4.21 -10.95
C THR A 176 0.49 5.73 -10.80
N ASP A 177 -0.58 6.41 -11.21
CA ASP A 177 -0.76 7.85 -11.01
C ASP A 177 -1.07 8.22 -9.55
N GLY A 178 -1.56 7.26 -8.75
CA GLY A 178 -1.76 7.39 -7.31
C GLY A 178 -0.53 7.08 -6.45
N ALA A 179 0.64 6.79 -7.02
CA ALA A 179 1.80 6.39 -6.24
C ALA A 179 3.12 7.04 -6.68
N LYS A 180 3.91 7.46 -5.68
CA LYS A 180 5.33 7.82 -5.85
C LYS A 180 6.19 6.81 -5.11
N LEU A 181 6.78 5.85 -5.83
CA LEU A 181 7.56 4.74 -5.26
C LEU A 181 9.02 5.08 -4.88
N ASP A 182 9.53 6.22 -5.37
CA ASP A 182 10.83 6.80 -4.99
C ASP A 182 10.67 8.32 -4.88
N MET A 183 10.09 8.76 -3.76
CA MET A 183 10.02 10.18 -3.40
C MET A 183 11.26 10.53 -2.58
N ARG A 184 12.04 11.49 -3.05
CA ARG A 184 13.28 11.90 -2.40
C ARG A 184 13.12 13.30 -1.87
N ALA A 185 13.28 13.46 -0.56
CA ALA A 185 13.14 14.75 0.09
C ALA A 185 14.34 15.04 1.00
N LYS A 186 14.74 16.31 1.09
CA LYS A 186 15.83 16.77 1.97
C LYS A 186 15.34 17.44 3.24
N SER A 187 14.07 17.82 3.28
CA SER A 187 13.42 18.53 4.38
C SER A 187 11.93 18.19 4.44
N LEU A 188 11.28 18.50 5.55
CA LEU A 188 9.83 18.32 5.71
C LEU A 188 9.03 19.19 4.73
N GLU A 189 9.50 20.41 4.46
CA GLU A 189 8.86 21.32 3.49
C GLU A 189 8.88 20.72 2.08
N ASP A 190 10.06 20.26 1.63
CA ASP A 190 10.23 19.59 0.33
C ASP A 190 9.35 18.34 0.23
N LEU A 191 9.29 17.54 1.30
CA LEU A 191 8.42 16.38 1.38
C LEU A 191 6.94 16.77 1.28
N TYR A 192 6.52 17.78 2.04
CA TYR A 192 5.16 18.30 2.03
C TYR A 192 4.73 18.74 0.63
N GLN A 193 5.53 19.56 -0.05
CA GLN A 193 5.22 20.04 -1.40
C GLN A 193 5.08 18.88 -2.40
N GLN A 194 5.97 17.89 -2.35
CA GLN A 194 5.89 16.71 -3.23
C GLN A 194 4.64 15.85 -2.94
N VAL A 195 4.26 15.70 -1.67
CA VAL A 195 3.06 14.95 -1.27
C VAL A 195 1.79 15.71 -1.67
N PHE A 196 1.75 17.02 -1.43
CA PHE A 196 0.64 17.89 -1.80
C PHE A 196 0.36 17.80 -3.30
N LEU A 197 1.40 17.93 -4.14
CA LEU A 197 1.27 17.81 -5.60
C LEU A 197 0.76 16.43 -6.03
N LEU A 198 1.29 15.34 -5.44
CA LEU A 198 0.81 13.98 -5.73
C LEU A 198 -0.70 13.85 -5.44
N PHE A 199 -1.18 14.40 -4.32
CA PHE A 199 -2.59 14.32 -3.96
C PHE A 199 -3.46 15.24 -4.81
N GLN A 200 -2.97 16.41 -5.18
CA GLN A 200 -3.66 17.36 -6.04
C GLN A 200 -3.84 16.84 -7.47
N ASP A 201 -2.81 16.18 -8.01
CA ASP A 201 -2.80 15.68 -9.39
C ASP A 201 -3.54 14.32 -9.54
N TYR A 202 -3.91 13.69 -8.43
CA TYR A 202 -4.54 12.37 -8.43
C TYR A 202 -6.00 12.43 -8.90
N ASP A 203 -6.30 11.68 -9.98
CA ASP A 203 -7.64 11.57 -10.54
C ASP A 203 -8.39 10.35 -9.98
N ALA A 204 -9.08 10.57 -8.86
CA ALA A 204 -9.88 9.55 -8.19
C ALA A 204 -10.98 8.96 -9.09
N VAL A 205 -11.62 9.79 -9.90
CA VAL A 205 -12.74 9.38 -10.77
C VAL A 205 -12.24 8.45 -11.87
N LYS A 206 -11.08 8.77 -12.46
CA LYS A 206 -10.45 7.91 -13.46
C LYS A 206 -10.03 6.57 -12.88
N GLN A 207 -9.43 6.54 -11.68
CA GLN A 207 -9.07 5.26 -11.05
C GLN A 207 -10.33 4.42 -10.77
N LEU A 208 -11.38 5.01 -10.19
CA LEU A 208 -12.65 4.33 -9.94
C LEU A 208 -13.28 3.80 -11.23
N SER A 209 -13.27 4.59 -12.30
CA SER A 209 -13.75 4.17 -13.62
C SER A 209 -12.99 2.95 -14.16
N HIS A 210 -11.65 2.94 -14.07
CA HIS A 210 -10.85 1.78 -14.46
C HIS A 210 -11.16 0.55 -13.60
N MET A 211 -11.28 0.71 -12.27
CA MET A 211 -11.61 -0.41 -11.38
C MET A 211 -13.02 -0.94 -11.64
N ASN A 212 -13.97 -0.08 -11.97
CA ASN A 212 -15.35 -0.48 -12.28
C ASN A 212 -15.43 -1.22 -13.62
N GLN A 213 -14.60 -0.85 -14.62
CA GLN A 213 -14.52 -1.61 -15.87
C GLN A 213 -14.09 -3.05 -15.65
N PHE A 214 -13.27 -3.35 -14.64
CA PHE A 214 -12.83 -4.71 -14.36
C PHE A 214 -13.98 -5.69 -14.07
N THR A 215 -15.13 -5.21 -13.61
CA THR A 215 -16.30 -6.08 -13.36
C THR A 215 -16.93 -6.62 -14.65
N GLY A 216 -16.64 -5.99 -15.81
CA GLY A 216 -17.18 -6.39 -17.11
C GLY A 216 -16.34 -7.41 -17.87
N TYR A 217 -15.14 -7.74 -17.38
CA TYR A 217 -14.20 -8.64 -18.06
C TYR A 217 -13.93 -9.89 -17.23
N TYR A 218 -13.86 -11.03 -17.90
CA TYR A 218 -13.75 -12.34 -17.26
C TYR A 218 -12.59 -13.15 -17.81
N LEU A 219 -11.90 -13.84 -16.92
CA LEU A 219 -11.00 -14.92 -17.23
C LEU A 219 -11.76 -16.24 -17.14
N GLU A 220 -11.71 -17.04 -18.21
CA GLU A 220 -12.06 -18.46 -18.15
C GLU A 220 -11.04 -19.21 -17.28
N GLU A 221 -11.42 -20.36 -16.72
CA GLU A 221 -10.53 -21.17 -15.87
C GLU A 221 -9.20 -21.50 -16.57
N ARG A 222 -9.23 -21.81 -17.87
CA ARG A 222 -8.00 -22.05 -18.65
C ARG A 222 -7.10 -20.82 -18.74
N GLN A 223 -7.68 -19.62 -18.87
CA GLN A 223 -6.93 -18.37 -18.98
C GLN A 223 -6.32 -18.00 -17.64
N PHE A 224 -7.08 -18.16 -16.55
CA PHE A 224 -6.56 -18.00 -15.20
C PHE A 224 -5.39 -18.98 -14.94
N ALA A 225 -5.58 -20.27 -15.22
CA ALA A 225 -4.53 -21.28 -15.07
C ALA A 225 -3.28 -20.96 -15.90
N GLN A 226 -3.46 -20.46 -17.13
CA GLN A 226 -2.36 -20.03 -18.00
C GLN A 226 -1.58 -18.86 -17.40
N ILE A 227 -2.27 -17.84 -16.89
CA ILE A 227 -1.64 -16.70 -16.20
C ILE A 227 -0.83 -17.18 -15.00
N ILE A 228 -1.40 -18.05 -14.15
CA ILE A 228 -0.71 -18.60 -12.97
C ILE A 228 0.53 -19.40 -13.39
N GLY A 229 0.43 -20.25 -14.41
CA GLY A 229 1.56 -21.02 -14.93
C GLY A 229 2.67 -20.12 -15.48
N ARG A 230 2.31 -19.14 -16.29
CA ARG A 230 3.23 -18.15 -16.88
C ARG A 230 3.89 -17.27 -15.81
N ALA A 231 3.15 -16.86 -14.78
CA ALA A 231 3.68 -16.10 -13.64
C ALA A 231 4.83 -16.82 -12.93
N ARG A 232 4.72 -18.14 -12.73
CA ARG A 232 5.82 -18.96 -12.15
C ARG A 232 7.04 -19.04 -13.05
N LEU A 233 6.84 -19.02 -14.37
CA LEU A 233 7.92 -19.04 -15.36
C LEU A 233 8.60 -17.67 -15.52
N TYR A 234 7.87 -16.58 -15.30
CA TYR A 234 8.32 -15.21 -15.54
C TYR A 234 9.65 -14.87 -14.84
N GLN A 235 9.82 -15.30 -13.59
CA GLN A 235 11.03 -15.04 -12.81
C GLN A 235 12.28 -15.79 -13.34
N PHE A 236 12.09 -16.82 -14.17
CA PHE A 236 13.16 -17.62 -14.78
C PHE A 236 13.41 -17.26 -16.25
N LEU A 237 12.69 -16.28 -16.80
CA LEU A 237 12.90 -15.85 -18.18
C LEU A 237 14.32 -15.27 -18.35
N PRO A 238 15.01 -15.59 -19.46
CA PRO A 238 16.19 -14.86 -19.90
C PRO A 238 15.91 -13.36 -19.97
N ARG A 239 16.92 -12.54 -19.68
CA ARG A 239 16.77 -11.08 -19.57
C ARG A 239 16.15 -10.45 -20.81
N GLU A 240 16.56 -10.92 -21.99
CA GLU A 240 16.11 -10.41 -23.29
C GLU A 240 14.62 -10.68 -23.49
N LEU A 241 14.16 -11.90 -23.20
CA LEU A 241 12.74 -12.25 -23.28
C LEU A 241 11.92 -11.55 -22.20
N LYS A 242 12.46 -11.42 -20.99
CA LYS A 242 11.79 -10.77 -19.88
C LYS A 242 11.51 -9.29 -20.15
N ALA A 243 12.38 -8.61 -20.90
CA ALA A 243 12.21 -7.22 -21.29
C ALA A 243 11.02 -6.98 -22.25
N GLU A 244 10.57 -8.02 -22.96
CA GLU A 244 9.42 -7.96 -23.87
C GLU A 244 8.11 -8.40 -23.20
N VAL A 245 8.18 -8.91 -21.97
CA VAL A 245 7.02 -9.42 -21.22
C VAL A 245 6.61 -8.39 -20.16
N PRO A 246 5.31 -8.06 -20.05
CA PRO A 246 4.79 -7.22 -18.98
C PRO A 246 5.33 -7.60 -17.60
N GLU A 247 5.78 -6.59 -16.86
CA GLU A 247 6.41 -6.80 -15.57
C GLU A 247 5.43 -7.36 -14.55
N LEU A 248 5.86 -8.40 -13.83
CA LEU A 248 5.12 -9.00 -12.73
C LEU A 248 6.02 -9.09 -11.50
N LEU A 249 5.70 -8.32 -10.47
CA LEU A 249 6.53 -8.14 -9.27
C LEU A 249 6.15 -9.06 -8.11
N ILE A 250 5.00 -9.74 -8.20
CA ILE A 250 4.62 -10.76 -7.23
C ILE A 250 5.53 -11.99 -7.35
N ASN A 251 5.91 -12.59 -6.23
CA ASN A 251 6.78 -13.77 -6.20
C ASN A 251 5.98 -15.08 -6.20
N ASP A 252 6.67 -16.22 -6.28
CA ASP A 252 6.05 -17.55 -6.27
C ASP A 252 5.11 -17.81 -5.08
N THR A 253 5.45 -17.32 -3.90
CA THR A 253 4.60 -17.45 -2.72
C THR A 253 3.28 -16.72 -2.92
N GLN A 254 3.34 -15.51 -3.48
CA GLN A 254 2.16 -14.70 -3.78
C GLN A 254 1.35 -15.28 -4.94
N VAL A 255 1.99 -15.77 -6.00
CA VAL A 255 1.32 -16.51 -7.08
C VAL A 255 0.60 -17.74 -6.54
N SER A 256 1.22 -18.48 -5.62
CA SER A 256 0.60 -19.63 -4.96
C SER A 256 -0.61 -19.21 -4.11
N ARG A 257 -0.53 -18.05 -3.44
CA ARG A 257 -1.63 -17.49 -2.67
C ARG A 257 -2.80 -17.06 -3.56
N VAL A 258 -2.54 -16.43 -4.71
CA VAL A 258 -3.58 -16.08 -5.68
C VAL A 258 -4.31 -17.35 -6.16
N ALA A 259 -3.56 -18.42 -6.47
CA ALA A 259 -4.13 -19.69 -6.88
C ALA A 259 -4.97 -20.37 -5.77
N GLU A 260 -4.51 -20.32 -4.52
CA GLU A 260 -5.26 -20.82 -3.36
C GLU A 260 -6.57 -20.03 -3.16
N CYS A 261 -6.47 -18.70 -3.12
CA CYS A 261 -7.60 -17.80 -2.91
C CYS A 261 -8.61 -17.85 -4.08
N TYR A 262 -8.18 -18.15 -5.31
CA TYR A 262 -9.11 -18.38 -6.42
C TYR A 262 -10.14 -19.49 -6.16
N TYR A 263 -9.78 -20.50 -5.34
CA TYR A 263 -10.69 -21.59 -4.94
C TYR A 263 -11.37 -21.38 -3.58
N SER A 264 -10.82 -20.52 -2.71
CA SER A 264 -11.18 -20.53 -1.28
C SER A 264 -11.39 -19.15 -0.66
N ASP A 265 -11.16 -18.06 -1.39
CA ASP A 265 -11.37 -16.72 -0.87
C ASP A 265 -12.87 -16.46 -0.63
N PRO A 266 -13.27 -16.04 0.58
CA PRO A 266 -14.67 -15.89 0.93
C PRO A 266 -15.39 -14.79 0.12
N ASN A 267 -14.65 -13.82 -0.42
CA ASN A 267 -15.20 -12.65 -1.10
C ASN A 267 -14.91 -12.62 -2.61
N PHE A 268 -13.76 -13.18 -3.02
CA PHE A 268 -13.23 -13.02 -4.39
C PHE A 268 -12.93 -14.34 -5.10
N GLN A 269 -13.41 -15.48 -4.59
CA GLN A 269 -13.27 -16.76 -5.29
C GLN A 269 -13.97 -16.76 -6.65
N ARG A 270 -13.57 -17.74 -7.48
CA ARG A 270 -14.17 -18.02 -8.79
C ARG A 270 -15.67 -18.30 -8.70
N GLY A 271 -16.37 -18.11 -9.82
CA GLY A 271 -17.73 -18.61 -10.01
C GLY A 271 -17.78 -20.13 -10.20
N GLU A 272 -18.98 -20.71 -10.11
CA GLU A 272 -19.19 -22.17 -10.23
C GLU A 272 -18.69 -22.75 -11.55
N ASN A 273 -18.75 -21.97 -12.64
CA ASN A 273 -18.24 -22.34 -13.96
C ASN A 273 -16.71 -22.18 -14.11
N GLY A 274 -16.00 -21.85 -13.02
CA GLY A 274 -14.57 -21.60 -13.02
C GLY A 274 -14.14 -20.21 -13.53
N SER A 275 -15.07 -19.35 -13.96
CA SER A 275 -14.72 -18.00 -14.39
C SER A 275 -14.48 -17.06 -13.21
N ILE A 276 -13.67 -16.02 -13.42
CA ILE A 276 -13.44 -14.94 -12.45
C ILE A 276 -13.38 -13.61 -13.19
N ASP A 277 -14.10 -12.58 -12.71
CA ASP A 277 -13.96 -11.24 -13.26
C ASP A 277 -12.65 -10.57 -12.83
N LEU A 278 -12.23 -9.55 -13.57
CA LEU A 278 -10.97 -8.88 -13.29
C LEU A 278 -10.99 -8.08 -11.97
N TRP A 279 -12.17 -7.69 -11.46
CA TRP A 279 -12.26 -7.02 -10.16
C TRP A 279 -11.92 -7.98 -9.03
N ARG A 280 -12.50 -9.20 -9.05
CA ARG A 280 -12.14 -10.27 -8.13
C ARG A 280 -10.68 -10.68 -8.31
N PHE A 281 -10.21 -10.89 -9.54
CA PHE A 281 -8.81 -11.22 -9.80
C PHE A 281 -7.84 -10.17 -9.24
N TYR A 282 -8.11 -8.88 -9.45
CA TYR A 282 -7.32 -7.79 -8.87
C TYR A 282 -7.28 -7.82 -7.34
N ASN A 283 -8.41 -8.12 -6.70
CA ASN A 283 -8.48 -8.28 -5.25
C ASN A 283 -7.72 -9.52 -4.75
N LEU A 284 -7.65 -10.61 -5.53
CA LEU A 284 -6.78 -11.74 -5.21
C LEU A 284 -5.30 -11.35 -5.26
N MET A 285 -4.90 -10.59 -6.29
CA MET A 285 -3.52 -10.11 -6.46
C MET A 285 -3.09 -9.19 -5.31
N THR A 286 -3.91 -8.17 -5.01
CA THR A 286 -3.64 -7.22 -3.92
C THR A 286 -3.73 -7.87 -2.54
N GLY A 287 -4.61 -8.85 -2.36
CA GLY A 287 -4.68 -9.69 -1.16
C GLY A 287 -3.40 -10.50 -0.94
N ALA A 288 -2.87 -11.13 -1.99
CA ALA A 288 -1.59 -11.84 -1.92
C ALA A 288 -0.40 -10.90 -1.60
N VAL A 289 -0.46 -9.64 -2.07
CA VAL A 289 0.58 -8.63 -1.83
C VAL A 289 0.71 -8.25 -0.35
N LYS A 290 -0.31 -8.42 0.49
CA LYS A 290 -0.25 -8.18 1.94
C LYS A 290 0.80 -9.01 2.68
N HIS A 291 1.27 -10.10 2.07
CA HIS A 291 2.36 -10.90 2.59
C HIS A 291 3.76 -10.46 2.11
N SER A 292 3.87 -9.25 1.56
CA SER A 292 5.16 -8.63 1.22
C SER A 292 5.86 -8.04 2.43
N TYR A 293 7.18 -7.89 2.32
CA TYR A 293 7.89 -6.93 3.17
C TYR A 293 7.39 -5.51 2.93
N ILE A 294 7.39 -4.68 3.98
CA ILE A 294 6.93 -3.28 3.98
C ILE A 294 7.47 -2.50 2.76
N ASP A 295 8.77 -2.62 2.49
CA ASP A 295 9.47 -1.86 1.44
C ASP A 295 9.09 -2.30 0.01
N LYS A 296 8.50 -3.48 -0.17
CA LYS A 296 8.06 -4.01 -1.47
C LYS A 296 6.54 -4.09 -1.63
N TYR A 297 5.80 -3.91 -0.55
CA TYR A 297 4.34 -3.99 -0.53
C TYR A 297 3.67 -3.03 -1.53
N LEU A 298 3.97 -1.73 -1.45
CA LEU A 298 3.31 -0.73 -2.29
C LEU A 298 3.64 -0.92 -3.79
N GLU A 299 4.91 -1.18 -4.10
CA GLU A 299 5.39 -1.41 -5.46
C GLU A 299 4.68 -2.61 -6.13
N ARG A 300 4.49 -3.71 -5.39
CA ARG A 300 3.74 -4.87 -5.88
C ARG A 300 2.24 -4.61 -5.98
N GLY A 301 1.68 -3.78 -5.10
CA GLY A 301 0.28 -3.38 -5.15
C GLY A 301 -0.04 -2.57 -6.42
N VAL A 302 0.80 -1.59 -6.72
CA VAL A 302 0.70 -0.79 -7.97
C VAL A 302 0.86 -1.69 -9.20
N ASN A 303 1.90 -2.54 -9.22
CA ASN A 303 2.08 -3.48 -10.32
C ASN A 303 0.91 -4.45 -10.49
N SER A 304 0.19 -4.81 -9.42
CA SER A 304 -1.02 -5.64 -9.52
C SER A 304 -2.14 -4.92 -10.27
N PHE A 305 -2.28 -3.61 -10.09
CA PHE A 305 -3.27 -2.81 -10.84
C PHE A 305 -2.90 -2.73 -12.32
N ASP A 306 -1.64 -2.38 -12.61
CA ASP A 306 -1.15 -2.29 -14.00
C ASP A 306 -1.20 -3.65 -14.71
N PHE A 307 -0.91 -4.74 -14.01
CA PHE A 307 -1.00 -6.08 -14.56
C PHE A 307 -2.45 -6.43 -14.89
N THR A 308 -3.42 -6.15 -14.00
CA THR A 308 -4.84 -6.39 -14.29
C THR A 308 -5.33 -5.52 -15.46
N ARG A 309 -4.89 -4.26 -15.57
CA ARG A 309 -5.16 -3.41 -16.75
C ARG A 309 -4.66 -4.05 -18.05
N GLN A 310 -3.45 -4.59 -18.06
CA GLN A 310 -2.91 -5.26 -19.26
C GLN A 310 -3.63 -6.56 -19.60
N VAL A 311 -4.10 -7.30 -18.58
CA VAL A 311 -4.98 -8.46 -18.80
C VAL A 311 -6.30 -8.00 -19.44
N GLN A 312 -6.91 -6.92 -18.95
CA GLN A 312 -8.12 -6.33 -19.56
C GLN A 312 -7.90 -6.00 -21.03
N GLU A 313 -6.83 -5.27 -21.34
CA GLU A 313 -6.47 -4.87 -22.71
C GLU A 313 -6.27 -6.09 -23.64
N ALA A 314 -5.66 -7.15 -23.11
CA ALA A 314 -5.47 -8.41 -23.85
C ALA A 314 -6.79 -9.17 -24.11
N LEU A 315 -7.76 -9.07 -23.20
CA LEU A 315 -9.11 -9.63 -23.40
C LEU A 315 -9.95 -8.81 -24.38
N GLU A 316 -9.80 -7.48 -24.37
CA GLU A 316 -10.47 -6.57 -25.32
C GLU A 316 -9.97 -6.76 -26.76
N SER A 317 -8.65 -7.02 -26.92
CA SER A 317 -8.01 -7.18 -28.22
C SER A 317 -7.27 -8.52 -28.30
N PRO A 318 -7.92 -9.62 -28.75
CA PRO A 318 -7.29 -10.94 -28.84
C PRO A 318 -6.07 -11.02 -29.77
N SER A 319 -5.89 -10.04 -30.68
CA SER A 319 -4.68 -9.90 -31.50
C SER A 319 -3.48 -9.37 -30.71
N HIS A 320 -3.69 -8.88 -29.50
CA HIS A 320 -2.65 -8.38 -28.61
C HIS A 320 -1.77 -9.55 -28.15
N ASN A 321 -0.47 -9.44 -28.37
CA ASN A 321 0.50 -10.44 -27.96
C ASN A 321 0.75 -10.36 -26.46
N PHE A 322 -0.18 -10.90 -25.66
CA PHE A 322 -0.01 -10.96 -24.21
C PHE A 322 0.53 -12.33 -23.77
N TRP A 323 1.80 -12.36 -23.40
CA TRP A 323 2.53 -13.59 -23.07
C TRP A 323 1.86 -14.46 -21.99
N TYR A 324 1.18 -13.85 -21.02
CA TYR A 324 0.53 -14.58 -19.92
C TYR A 324 -0.77 -15.29 -20.32
N LEU A 325 -1.36 -14.97 -21.47
CA LEU A 325 -2.57 -15.62 -21.99
C LEU A 325 -2.30 -16.56 -23.17
N ARG A 326 -1.02 -16.77 -23.52
CA ARG A 326 -0.57 -17.65 -24.61
C ARG A 326 -0.10 -19.01 -24.16
#